data_AF-A0A3D3XP12-F1
#
_entry.id   AF-A0A3D3XP12-F1
#
_cell.length_a   1.000
_cell.length_b   1.000
_cell.length_c   1.000
_cell.angle_alpha   90.00
_cell.angle_beta   90.00
_cell.angle_gamma   90.00
#
_symmetry.space_group_name_H-M   'P 1'
#
loop_
_entity.id
_entity.type
_entity.pdbx_description
1 polymer ?
#
loop_
_entity_poly.entity_id
_entity_poly.type
_entity_poly.pdbx_seq_one_letter_code
_entity_poly.pdbx_strand_id
1 'polypeptide(L)'
;YGLTGLFFCSWLTWYTMISDWPQNIGGKPNEYWALNMPSFIPVMFELTVFFAAHLMCWSYFAVNKLYPGAKAQNPDPRTTDDHFLMEVELEGEEADLTKKLQELGALEISKVEA
;
A
#
# COMPACT_ATOMS: atom_id res chain seq x y z
N TYR A 1 -2.64 7.01 5.96
CA TYR A 1 -1.52 7.64 5.25
C TYR A 1 -1.76 9.10 4.86
N GLY A 2 -2.90 9.46 4.24
CA GLY A 2 -3.21 10.87 3.96
C GLY A 2 -3.31 11.74 5.22
N LEU A 3 -4.08 11.31 6.23
CA LEU A 3 -4.22 12.03 7.51
C LEU A 3 -2.89 12.27 8.23
N THR A 4 -1.97 11.30 8.17
CA THR A 4 -0.62 11.46 8.75
C THR A 4 0.18 12.53 8.00
N GLY A 5 0.05 12.61 6.66
CA GLY A 5 0.64 13.70 5.87
C GLY A 5 0.02 15.06 6.17
N LEU A 6 -1.30 15.12 6.37
CA LEU A 6 -2.00 16.37 6.75
C LEU A 6 -1.52 16.86 8.11
N PHE A 7 -1.51 15.98 9.11
CA PHE A 7 -1.05 16.30 10.46
C PHE A 7 0.41 16.72 10.45
N PHE A 8 1.27 15.98 9.75
CA PHE A 8 2.69 16.31 9.62
C PHE A 8 2.90 17.68 8.96
N CYS A 9 2.17 18.01 7.90
CA CYS A 9 2.29 19.33 7.24
C CYS A 9 1.77 20.47 8.13
N SER A 10 0.63 20.29 8.79
CA SER A 10 0.09 21.28 9.72
C SER A 10 1.06 21.54 10.87
N TRP A 11 1.63 20.47 11.44
CA TRP A 11 2.67 20.56 12.46
C TRP A 11 3.93 21.26 11.95
N LEU A 12 4.44 20.85 10.79
CA LEU A 12 5.66 21.41 10.18
C LEU A 12 5.53 22.92 9.96
N THR A 13 4.47 23.34 9.29
CA THR A 13 4.26 24.77 8.96
C THR A 13 3.95 25.61 10.19
N TRP A 14 3.23 25.07 11.18
CA TRP A 14 3.03 25.75 12.46
C TRP A 14 4.35 25.90 13.23
N TYR A 15 5.14 24.82 13.30
CA TYR A 15 6.40 24.82 14.01
C TYR A 15 7.40 25.81 13.40
N THR A 16 7.65 25.75 12.09
CA THR A 16 8.69 26.58 11.47
C THR A 16 8.29 28.05 11.35
N MET A 17 7.04 28.35 11.00
CA MET A 17 6.62 29.73 10.67
C MET A 17 6.10 30.53 11.85
N ILE A 18 5.70 29.87 12.94
CA ILE A 18 5.10 30.53 14.11
C ILE A 18 5.91 30.22 15.37
N SER A 19 6.18 28.94 15.67
CA SER A 19 6.79 28.55 16.95
C SER A 19 8.29 28.78 17.02
N ASP A 20 9.04 28.43 15.96
CA ASP A 20 10.50 28.45 15.96
C ASP A 20 11.04 29.83 15.59
N TRP A 21 10.66 30.35 14.41
CA TRP A 21 11.12 31.66 13.95
C TRP A 21 10.02 32.47 13.24
N PRO A 22 9.19 33.20 14.00
CA PRO A 22 8.12 34.03 13.44
C PRO A 22 8.69 35.29 12.79
N GLN A 23 9.04 35.20 11.50
CA GLN A 23 9.50 36.34 10.71
C GLN A 23 8.33 37.08 10.07
N ASN A 24 8.41 38.40 9.98
CA ASN A 24 7.47 39.18 9.18
C ASN A 24 7.97 39.22 7.73
N ILE A 25 7.39 38.38 6.88
CA ILE A 25 7.72 38.30 5.45
C ILE A 25 6.51 38.80 4.65
N GLY A 26 6.67 39.96 4.00
CA GLY A 26 5.65 40.53 3.13
C GLY A 26 4.38 40.99 3.86
N GLY A 27 4.44 41.26 5.17
CA GLY A 27 3.29 41.72 5.96
C GLY A 27 2.25 40.64 6.26
N LYS A 28 2.57 39.36 6.02
CA LYS A 28 1.64 38.26 6.29
C LYS A 28 1.46 38.05 7.80
N PRO A 29 0.25 37.70 8.26
CA PRO A 29 0.02 37.34 9.67
C PRO A 29 0.95 36.20 10.09
N ASN A 30 1.71 36.39 11.16
CA ASN A 30 2.68 35.39 11.66
C ASN A 30 2.51 35.09 13.16
N GLU A 31 1.43 35.60 13.78
CA GLU A 31 1.11 35.33 15.19
C GLU A 31 0.20 34.09 15.34
N TYR A 32 -0.78 33.93 14.46
CA TYR A 32 -1.69 32.79 14.46
C TYR A 32 -1.63 32.05 13.13
N TRP A 33 -1.30 30.75 13.18
CA TRP A 33 -1.22 29.90 11.99
C TRP A 33 -2.52 29.89 11.18
N ALA A 34 -3.68 29.89 11.85
CA ALA A 34 -4.98 29.88 11.18
C ALA A 34 -5.20 31.09 10.26
N LEU A 35 -4.61 32.25 10.57
CA LEU A 35 -4.73 33.46 9.74
C LEU A 35 -3.89 33.39 8.45
N ASN A 36 -2.78 32.66 8.48
CA ASN A 36 -1.89 32.48 7.33
C ASN A 36 -2.03 31.10 6.65
N MET A 37 -2.93 30.27 7.17
CA MET A 37 -3.20 28.91 6.68
C MET A 37 -3.46 28.85 5.16
N PRO A 38 -4.18 29.80 4.52
CA PRO A 38 -4.37 29.77 3.07
C PRO A 38 -3.07 29.72 2.25
N SER A 39 -1.97 30.30 2.76
CA SER A 39 -0.65 30.25 2.11
C SER A 39 -0.06 28.82 2.08
N PHE A 40 -0.48 27.95 3.00
CA PHE A 40 0.10 26.61 3.19
C PHE A 40 -0.77 25.48 2.60
N ILE A 41 -2.01 25.78 2.15
CA ILE A 41 -2.91 24.79 1.54
C ILE A 41 -2.24 24.00 0.40
N PRO A 42 -1.50 24.63 -0.55
CA PRO A 42 -0.83 23.87 -1.61
C PRO A 42 0.18 22.85 -1.06
N VAL A 43 0.95 23.24 -0.04
CA VAL A 43 1.94 22.34 0.59
C VAL A 43 1.24 21.20 1.35
N MET A 44 0.15 21.51 2.05
CA MET A 44 -0.68 20.51 2.74
C MET A 44 -1.28 19.50 1.76
N PHE A 45 -1.74 19.95 0.59
CA PHE A 45 -2.24 19.09 -0.48
C PHE A 45 -1.14 18.17 -1.03
N GLU A 46 0.02 18.71 -1.40
CA GLU A 46 1.11 17.90 -1.95
C GLU A 46 1.62 16.85 -0.95
N LEU A 47 1.79 17.22 0.32
CA LEU A 47 2.23 16.28 1.35
C LEU A 47 1.18 15.21 1.69
N THR A 48 -0.12 15.54 1.67
CA THR A 48 -1.16 14.54 1.87
C THR A 48 -1.18 13.50 0.76
N VAL A 49 -1.08 13.93 -0.50
CA VAL A 49 -1.00 13.03 -1.66
C VAL A 49 0.29 12.21 -1.63
N PHE A 50 1.43 12.84 -1.33
CA PHE A 50 2.73 12.17 -1.26
C PHE A 50 2.72 11.03 -0.24
N PHE A 51 2.29 11.30 1.00
CA PHE A 51 2.22 10.28 2.04
C PHE A 51 1.21 9.19 1.72
N ALA A 52 0.05 9.57 1.16
CA ALA A 52 -0.97 8.60 0.77
C ALA A 52 -0.45 7.59 -0.27
N ALA A 53 0.18 8.08 -1.34
CA ALA A 53 0.67 7.25 -2.42
C ALA A 53 1.86 6.37 -1.99
N HIS A 54 2.89 6.96 -1.38
CA HIS A 54 4.11 6.23 -1.06
C HIS A 54 3.90 5.20 0.03
N LEU A 55 3.25 5.56 1.14
CA LEU A 55 3.06 4.61 2.23
C LEU A 55 2.13 3.46 1.81
N MET A 56 1.17 3.68 0.92
CA MET A 56 0.36 2.60 0.33
C MET A 56 1.22 1.64 -0.51
N CYS A 57 2.07 2.19 -1.39
CA CYS A 57 2.97 1.39 -2.22
C CYS A 57 3.94 0.55 -1.37
N TRP A 58 4.52 1.16 -0.33
CA TRP A 58 5.41 0.47 0.60
C TRP A 58 4.69 -0.60 1.42
N SER A 59 3.46 -0.31 1.86
CA SER A 59 2.62 -1.31 2.53
C SER A 59 2.30 -2.50 1.62
N TYR A 60 2.00 -2.23 0.35
CA TYR A 60 1.77 -3.27 -0.65
C TYR A 60 2.99 -4.18 -0.81
N PHE A 61 4.20 -3.61 -0.92
CA PHE A 61 5.42 -4.40 -0.99
C PHE A 61 5.67 -5.22 0.27
N ALA A 62 5.46 -4.63 1.46
CA ALA A 62 5.67 -5.31 2.73
C ALA A 62 4.69 -6.48 2.94
N VAL A 63 3.39 -6.25 2.70
CA VAL A 63 2.34 -7.27 2.90
C VAL A 63 2.53 -8.45 1.94
N ASN A 64 2.87 -8.17 0.68
CA ASN A 64 3.09 -9.20 -0.34
C ASN A 64 4.52 -9.76 -0.36
N LYS A 65 5.38 -9.34 0.59
CA LYS A 65 6.80 -9.75 0.67
C LYS A 65 7.55 -9.56 -0.66
N LEU A 66 7.24 -8.47 -1.36
CA LEU A 66 7.87 -8.10 -2.63
C LEU A 66 9.07 -7.21 -2.33
N TYR A 67 10.27 -7.69 -2.63
CA TYR A 67 11.51 -6.93 -2.50
C TYR A 67 12.47 -7.31 -3.63
N PRO A 68 13.40 -6.41 -4.01
CA PRO A 68 14.39 -6.73 -5.04
C PRO A 68 15.19 -7.98 -4.64
N GLY A 69 15.17 -9.01 -5.49
CA GLY A 69 15.83 -10.29 -5.23
C GLY A 69 15.01 -11.31 -4.43
N ALA A 70 13.72 -11.05 -4.16
CA ALA A 70 12.82 -12.05 -3.62
C ALA A 70 12.72 -13.26 -4.58
N LYS A 71 12.74 -14.48 -4.03
CA LYS A 71 12.46 -15.69 -4.81
C LYS A 71 11.02 -15.62 -5.34
N ALA A 72 10.82 -16.04 -6.59
CA ALA A 72 9.48 -16.13 -7.15
C ALA A 72 8.61 -17.07 -6.30
N GLN A 73 7.39 -16.63 -6.00
CA GLN A 73 6.41 -17.37 -5.19
C GLN A 73 5.35 -18.03 -6.08
N ASN A 74 5.68 -18.30 -7.34
CA ASN A 74 4.77 -18.92 -8.30
C ASN A 74 4.77 -20.44 -8.06
N PRO A 75 3.62 -21.07 -7.82
CA PRO A 75 3.57 -22.52 -7.59
C PRO A 75 3.95 -23.36 -8.82
N ASP A 76 3.53 -22.93 -10.01
CA ASP A 76 3.98 -23.46 -11.30
C ASP A 76 4.34 -22.27 -12.22
N PRO A 77 5.54 -22.24 -12.85
CA PRO A 77 5.92 -21.19 -13.79
C PRO A 77 4.90 -20.94 -14.92
N ARG A 78 4.19 -21.98 -15.37
CA ARG A 78 3.18 -21.91 -16.45
C ARG A 78 1.95 -21.06 -16.07
N THR A 79 1.78 -20.78 -14.78
CA THR A 79 0.66 -19.94 -14.29
C THR A 79 0.71 -18.49 -14.74
N THR A 80 1.90 -18.03 -15.14
CA THR A 80 2.09 -16.66 -15.65
C THR A 80 1.81 -16.52 -17.13
N ASP A 81 1.79 -17.63 -17.89
CA ASP A 81 1.72 -17.62 -19.35
C ASP A 81 0.35 -18.10 -19.87
N ASP A 82 -0.08 -19.31 -19.50
CA ASP A 82 -1.19 -19.99 -20.20
C ASP A 82 -2.18 -20.75 -19.30
N HIS A 83 -1.77 -21.16 -18.10
CA HIS A 83 -2.60 -22.03 -17.24
C HIS A 83 -3.08 -21.31 -15.98
N PHE A 84 -4.31 -21.57 -15.55
CA PHE A 84 -4.78 -21.16 -14.22
C PHE A 84 -4.60 -22.32 -13.24
N LEU A 85 -4.07 -22.03 -12.05
CA LEU A 85 -3.89 -23.01 -10.98
C LEU A 85 -4.84 -22.70 -9.82
N MET A 86 -5.46 -23.75 -9.29
CA MET A 86 -6.23 -23.68 -8.05
C MET A 86 -5.61 -24.64 -7.04
N GLU A 87 -5.12 -24.09 -5.94
CA GLU A 87 -4.63 -24.87 -4.81
C GLU A 87 -5.76 -25.05 -3.80
N VAL A 88 -6.03 -26.29 -3.41
CA VAL A 88 -7.06 -26.65 -2.44
C VAL A 88 -6.41 -27.48 -1.35
N GLU A 89 -6.50 -27.01 -0.11
CA GLU A 89 -6.06 -27.78 1.05
C GLU A 89 -6.96 -29.02 1.22
N LEU A 90 -6.35 -30.17 1.49
CA LEU A 90 -7.05 -31.44 1.52
C LEU A 90 -7.72 -31.64 2.89
N GLU A 91 -9.01 -31.30 2.97
CA GLU A 91 -9.86 -31.58 4.13
C GLU A 91 -10.81 -32.76 3.81
N GLY A 92 -10.39 -34.00 4.11
CA GLY A 92 -11.22 -35.20 3.97
C GLY A 92 -10.69 -36.28 3.01
N GLU A 93 -11.58 -36.99 2.29
CA GLU A 93 -11.18 -38.04 1.34
C GLU A 93 -10.71 -37.47 -0.01
N GLU A 94 -9.47 -37.83 -0.38
CA GLU A 94 -8.81 -37.43 -1.64
C GLU A 94 -9.61 -37.83 -2.90
N ALA A 95 -10.28 -38.98 -2.87
CA ALA A 95 -11.00 -39.52 -4.02
C ALA A 95 -12.24 -38.68 -4.39
N ASP A 96 -12.95 -38.16 -3.40
CA ASP A 96 -14.14 -37.35 -3.61
C ASP A 96 -13.78 -35.95 -4.11
N LEU A 97 -12.68 -35.37 -3.60
CA LEU A 97 -12.16 -34.09 -4.07
C LEU A 97 -11.71 -34.20 -5.53
N THR A 98 -10.95 -35.24 -5.86
CA THR A 98 -10.44 -35.47 -7.22
C THR A 98 -11.59 -35.64 -8.23
N LYS A 99 -12.65 -36.38 -7.87
CA LYS A 99 -13.84 -36.52 -8.73
C LYS A 99 -14.53 -35.19 -8.97
N LYS A 100 -14.74 -34.38 -7.92
CA LYS A 100 -15.34 -33.05 -8.04
C LYS A 100 -14.51 -32.13 -8.94
N LEU A 101 -13.18 -32.16 -8.80
CA LEU A 101 -12.29 -31.35 -9.64
C LEU A 101 -12.35 -31.77 -11.11
N GLN A 102 -12.44 -33.08 -11.39
CA GLN A 102 -12.64 -33.59 -12.76
C GLN A 102 -13.99 -33.17 -13.34
N GLU A 103 -15.07 -33.24 -12.55
CA GLU A 103 -16.40 -32.77 -12.96
C GLU A 103 -16.42 -31.27 -13.29
N LEU A 104 -15.64 -30.47 -12.57
CA LEU A 104 -15.48 -29.03 -12.80
C LEU A 104 -14.59 -28.69 -14.02
N GLY A 105 -14.00 -29.69 -14.67
CA GLY A 105 -13.20 -29.51 -15.89
C GLY A 105 -11.70 -29.28 -15.65
N ALA A 106 -11.14 -29.77 -14.53
CA ALA A 106 -9.70 -29.72 -14.30
C ALA A 106 -8.93 -30.50 -15.37
N LEU A 107 -8.00 -29.81 -16.06
CA LEU A 107 -7.15 -30.38 -17.11
C LEU A 107 -6.03 -31.26 -16.54
N GLU A 108 -5.41 -30.80 -15.45
CA GLU A 108 -4.31 -31.48 -14.76
C GLU A 108 -4.57 -31.43 -13.25
N ILE A 109 -4.37 -32.56 -12.56
CA ILE A 109 -4.52 -32.66 -11.10
C ILE A 109 -3.21 -33.23 -10.55
N SER A 110 -2.46 -32.41 -9.81
CA SER A 110 -1.18 -32.78 -9.20
C SER A 110 -1.28 -32.70 -7.68
N LYS A 111 -0.71 -33.69 -6.99
CA LYS A 111 -0.52 -33.65 -5.53
C LYS A 111 0.81 -32.98 -5.21
N VAL A 112 0.75 -31.87 -4.47
CA VAL A 112 1.94 -31.19 -3.95
C VAL A 112 1.96 -31.44 -2.44
N GLU A 113 3.01 -32.12 -1.96
CA GLU A 113 3.27 -32.25 -0.54
C GLU A 113 3.91 -30.95 -0.03
N ALA A 114 3.41 -30.45 1.11
CA ALA A 114 3.82 -29.18 1.71
C ALA A 114 5.24 -29.21 2.30
#